data_AF-A0A0J6WGP2-F1
#
_entry.id   AF-A0A0J6WGP2-F1
#
_cell.length_a   1.000
_cell.length_b   1.000
_cell.length_c   1.000
_cell.angle_alpha   90.00
_cell.angle_beta   90.00
_cell.angle_gamma   90.00
#
_symmetry.space_group_name_H-M   'P 1'
#
loop_
_entity.id
_entity.type
_entity.pdbx_description
1 polymer ?
#
loop_
_entity_poly.entity_id
_entity_poly.type
_entity_poly.pdbx_seq_one_letter_code
_entity_poly.pdbx_strand_id
1 'polypeptide(L)' 'MGIASVLPVLRWSGPDEDAREAAVRNWKRVVQIAVDLGVNVINTEFSGRPEKAEESERAFFRSMEELPSTSVST' A
#
# COMPACT_ATOMS: atom_id res chain seq x y z
N MET A 1 -7.99 -2.59 26.00
CA MET A 1 -7.71 -1.52 25.02
C MET A 1 -7.03 -2.17 23.82
N GLY A 2 -7.54 -1.95 22.60
CA GLY A 2 -6.98 -2.50 21.36
C GLY A 2 -6.54 -1.41 20.38
N ILE A 3 -5.87 -1.78 19.30
CA ILE A 3 -5.46 -0.84 18.24
C ILE A 3 -6.65 -0.62 17.29
N ALA A 4 -7.02 0.63 17.05
CA ALA A 4 -8.17 0.97 16.21
C ALA A 4 -7.87 0.89 14.71
N SER A 5 -6.66 1.29 14.30
CA SER A 5 -6.21 1.24 12.90
C SER A 5 -4.69 1.31 12.81
N VAL A 6 -4.14 0.94 11.64
CA VAL A 6 -2.73 1.22 11.27
C VAL A 6 -2.68 2.22 10.11
N LEU A 7 -1.64 3.06 10.08
CA LEU A 7 -1.45 4.13 9.09
C LEU A 7 -0.04 4.07 8.48
N PRO A 8 0.26 3.12 7.58
CA PRO A 8 1.50 3.14 6.83
C PRO A 8 1.51 4.29 5.81
N VAL A 9 2.68 4.91 5.61
CA VAL A 9 2.92 5.84 4.52
C VAL A 9 4.05 5.27 3.67
N LEU A 10 3.69 4.75 2.49
CA LEU A 10 4.61 4.09 1.56
C LEU A 10 4.53 4.76 0.20
N ARG A 11 5.53 4.64 -0.69
CA ARG A 11 5.59 5.29 -2.02
C ARG A 11 4.82 4.53 -3.12
N TRP A 12 3.71 3.89 -2.77
CA TRP A 12 2.92 3.01 -3.64
C TRP A 12 2.20 3.70 -4.82
N SER A 13 2.10 5.03 -4.84
CA SER A 13 1.64 5.80 -5.99
C SER A 13 2.71 6.75 -6.55
N GLY A 14 3.98 6.52 -6.19
CA GLY A 14 5.10 7.30 -6.73
C GLY A 14 5.39 6.96 -8.20
N PRO A 15 5.88 7.92 -9.00
CA PRO A 15 6.28 7.68 -10.40
C PRO A 15 7.62 6.94 -10.54
N ASP A 16 8.37 6.80 -9.44
CA ASP A 16 9.61 6.00 -9.39
C ASP A 16 9.25 4.53 -9.16
N GLU A 17 9.58 3.69 -10.14
CA GLU A 17 9.11 2.30 -10.19
C GLU A 17 9.78 1.42 -9.12
N ASP A 18 11.08 1.59 -8.89
CA ASP A 18 11.81 0.84 -7.84
C ASP A 18 11.22 1.11 -6.45
N ALA A 19 10.93 2.39 -6.15
CA ALA A 19 10.27 2.78 -4.90
C ALA A 19 8.82 2.26 -4.83
N ARG A 20 8.09 2.24 -5.95
CA ARG A 20 6.72 1.71 -6.02
C ARG A 20 6.70 0.21 -5.73
N GLU A 21 7.55 -0.58 -6.38
CA GLU A 21 7.64 -2.03 -6.17
C GLU A 21 8.07 -2.36 -4.72
N ALA A 22 9.03 -1.61 -4.18
CA ALA A 22 9.42 -1.74 -2.77
C ALA A 22 8.24 -1.44 -1.83
N ALA A 23 7.46 -0.40 -2.13
CA ALA A 23 6.25 -0.09 -1.39
C ALA A 23 5.20 -1.20 -1.47
N VAL A 24 4.98 -1.80 -2.65
CA VAL A 24 4.05 -2.95 -2.82
C VAL A 24 4.49 -4.16 -1.99
N ARG A 25 5.79 -4.50 -1.97
CA ARG A 25 6.32 -5.57 -1.10
C ARG A 25 6.08 -5.27 0.38
N ASN A 26 6.34 -4.03 0.81
CA ASN A 26 6.12 -3.60 2.19
C ASN A 26 4.64 -3.62 2.56
N TRP A 27 3.74 -3.25 1.65
CA TRP A 27 2.30 -3.31 1.86
C TRP A 27 1.81 -4.72 2.20
N LYS A 28 2.32 -5.75 1.52
CA LYS A 28 2.01 -7.15 1.88
C LYS A 28 2.42 -7.47 3.32
N ARG A 29 3.57 -6.95 3.77
CA ARG A 29 3.99 -7.10 5.17
C ARG A 29 3.14 -6.29 6.14
N VAL A 30 2.72 -5.09 5.79
CA VAL A 30 1.78 -4.28 6.61
C VAL A 30 0.47 -5.02 6.80
N VAL A 31 -0.10 -5.62 5.75
CA VAL A 31 -1.34 -6.40 5.86
C VAL A 31 -1.17 -7.55 6.86
N GLN A 32 -0.07 -8.30 6.78
CA GLN A 32 0.22 -9.36 7.77
C GLN A 32 0.32 -8.80 9.19
N ILE A 33 1.01 -7.68 9.38
CA ILE A 33 1.13 -7.04 10.70
C ILE A 33 -0.24 -6.59 11.22
N ALA A 34 -1.10 -6.02 10.38
CA ALA A 34 -2.44 -5.62 10.76
C ALA A 34 -3.27 -6.82 11.24
N VAL A 35 -3.18 -7.95 10.51
CA VAL A 35 -3.80 -9.22 10.92
C VAL A 35 -3.25 -9.72 12.26
N ASP A 36 -1.91 -9.73 12.43
CA ASP A 36 -1.24 -10.18 13.66
C ASP A 36 -1.66 -9.32 14.88
N LEU A 37 -1.97 -8.04 14.66
CA LEU A 37 -2.45 -7.09 15.67
C LEU A 37 -3.97 -7.15 15.89
N GLY A 38 -4.71 -7.95 15.12
CA GLY A 38 -6.17 -8.01 15.17
C GLY A 38 -6.85 -6.73 14.67
N VAL A 39 -6.21 -5.99 13.75
CA VAL A 39 -6.66 -4.71 13.22
C VAL A 39 -7.24 -4.89 11.81
N ASN A 40 -8.51 -4.53 11.64
CA ASN A 40 -9.24 -4.67 10.37
C ASN A 40 -9.28 -3.40 9.52
N VAL A 41 -8.71 -2.29 10.01
CA VAL A 41 -8.73 -1.00 9.32
C VAL A 41 -7.31 -0.52 9.10
N ILE A 42 -6.95 -0.33 7.83
CA ILE A 42 -5.72 0.33 7.41
C ILE A 42 -6.09 1.63 6.71
N ASN A 43 -5.60 2.75 7.24
CA ASN A 43 -5.68 4.05 6.59
C ASN A 43 -4.34 4.31 5.86
N THR A 44 -4.33 5.07 4.78
CA THR A 44 -3.10 5.47 4.10
C THR A 44 -3.31 6.73 3.28
N GLU A 45 -2.22 7.28 2.77
CA GLU A 45 -2.21 8.45 1.91
C GLU A 45 -1.89 8.08 0.46
N PHE A 46 -2.42 8.89 -0.46
CA PHE A 46 -1.94 8.90 -1.84
C PHE A 46 -0.57 9.60 -1.87
N SER A 47 0.50 8.82 -2.01
CA SER A 47 1.89 9.27 -1.88
C SER A 47 2.57 9.56 -3.23
N GLY A 48 1.79 10.11 -4.16
CA GLY A 48 2.23 10.52 -5.48
C GLY A 48 3.00 11.83 -5.49
N ARG A 49 3.25 12.34 -6.69
CA ARG A 49 3.97 13.59 -6.96
C ARG A 49 3.03 14.58 -7.65
N PRO A 50 2.72 15.74 -7.05
CA PRO A 50 1.84 16.74 -7.67
C PRO A 50 2.30 17.18 -9.06
N GLU A 51 3.61 17.31 -9.27
CA GLU A 51 4.24 17.66 -10.54
C GLU A 51 4.12 16.58 -11.62
N LYS A 52 3.68 15.37 -11.24
CA LYS A 52 3.56 14.18 -12.07
C LYS A 52 2.25 13.44 -11.73
N ALA A 53 1.13 14.17 -11.68
CA ALA A 53 -0.15 13.66 -11.20
C ALA A 53 -0.65 12.44 -11.99
N GLU A 54 -0.65 12.51 -13.34
CA GLU A 54 -1.11 11.42 -14.20
C GLU A 54 -0.22 10.16 -14.10
N GLU A 55 1.09 10.34 -13.94
CA GLU A 55 2.02 9.22 -13.70
C GLU A 55 1.76 8.57 -12.33
N SER A 56 1.49 9.40 -11.32
CA SER A 56 1.20 8.96 -9.97
C SER A 56 -0.13 8.19 -9.89
N GLU A 57 -1.15 8.66 -10.62
CA GLU A 57 -2.44 7.97 -10.74
C GLU A 57 -2.26 6.61 -11.42
N ARG A 58 -1.53 6.55 -12.54
CA ARG A 58 -1.21 5.28 -13.20
C ARG A 58 -0.44 4.34 -12.28
N ALA A 59 0.52 4.85 -11.51
CA ALA A 59 1.29 4.06 -10.56
C ALA A 59 0.41 3.49 -9.43
N PHE A 60 -0.52 4.30 -8.91
CA PHE A 60 -1.50 3.87 -7.92
C PHE A 60 -2.32 2.68 -8.43
N PHE A 61 -2.89 2.76 -9.63
CA PHE A 61 -3.69 1.67 -10.19
C PHE A 61 -2.86 0.40 -10.41
N ARG A 62 -1.62 0.51 -10.91
CA ARG A 62 -0.72 -0.66 -11.02
C ARG A 62 -0.48 -1.32 -9.67
N SER A 63 -0.20 -0.55 -8.62
CA SER A 63 -0.01 -1.08 -7.28
C SER A 63 -1.28 -1.75 -6.74
N MET A 64 -2.46 -1.18 -7.02
CA MET A 64 -3.75 -1.76 -6.66
C MET A 64 -4.08 -3.05 -7.41
N GLU A 65 -3.56 -3.25 -8.62
CA GLU A 65 -3.69 -4.52 -9.36
C GLU A 65 -2.76 -5.60 -8.79
N GLU A 66 -1.57 -5.21 -8.34
CA GLU A 66 -0.58 -6.15 -7.79
C GLU A 66 -0.89 -6.62 -6.37
N LEU A 67 -1.47 -5.76 -5.52
CA LEU A 67 -1.75 -6.11 -4.12
C LEU A 67 -2.73 -7.29 -3.95
N PRO A 68 -3.89 -7.34 -4.65
CA PRO A 68 -4.87 -8.43 -4.54
C PRO A 68 -4.39 -9.76 -5.11
N SER A 69 -3.37 -9.76 -5.98
CA SER A 69 -2.86 -10.98 -6.63
C SER A 69 -2.21 -12.00 -5.68
N THR A 70 -2.11 -11.65 -4.39
CA THR A 70 -1.65 -12.57 -3.35
C THR A 70 -2.85 -13.43 -2.91
N SER A 71 -2.95 -14.64 -3.43
CA SER A 71 -3.91 -15.65 -2.97
C SER A 71 -3.75 -15.80 -1.45
N VAL A 72 -4.70 -15.24 -0.69
CA VAL A 72 -4.89 -15.60 0.71
C VAL A 72 -5.43 -17.03 0.67
N SER A 73 -4.57 -18.01 0.95
CA SER A 73 -5.04 -19.37 1.21
C SER A 73 -5.98 -19.30 2.42
N THR A 74 -7.28 -19.45 2.15
CA THR A 74 -8.31 -19.72 3.16
C THR A 74 -7.96 -20.98 3.94
#